data_AF-A0A6G3XZH1-F1
#
_entry.id   AF-A0A6G3XZH1-F1
#
_cell.length_a   1.000
_cell.length_b   1.000
_cell.length_c   1.000
_cell.angle_alpha   90.00
_cell.angle_beta   90.00
_cell.angle_gamma   90.00
#
_symmetry.space_group_name_H-M   'P 1'
#
loop_
_entity.id
_entity.type
_entity.pdbx_description
1 polymer ?
#
loop_
_entity_poly.entity_id
_entity_poly.type
_entity_poly.pdbx_seq_one_letter_code
_entity_poly.pdbx_strand_id
1 'polypeptide(L)' 'RQNVLLAADRGQRAANDPVRGLGVFSDILLHELAALPGGPAPDPEALFEAVRNRFDRLRAGASRTQLPTLQLHRPG' A
#
# COMPACT_ATOMS: atom_id res chain seq x y z
N ARG A 1 2.58 18.57 -7.82
CA ARG A 1 1.75 17.33 -7.85
C ARG A 1 2.17 16.50 -6.65
N GLN A 2 1.23 16.05 -5.83
CA GLN A 2 1.46 15.18 -4.70
C GLN A 2 0.70 13.88 -4.92
N ASN A 3 1.35 12.74 -4.71
CA ASN A 3 0.71 11.43 -4.77
C ASN A 3 0.60 10.92 -3.33
N VAL A 4 -0.59 10.47 -2.92
CA VAL A 4 -0.85 9.98 -1.56
C VAL A 4 -1.33 8.56 -1.66
N LEU A 5 -0.58 7.62 -1.06
CA LEU A 5 -1.04 6.25 -0.88
C LEU A 5 -1.62 6.12 0.52
N LEU A 6 -2.87 5.68 0.61
CA LEU A 6 -3.57 5.44 1.86
C LEU A 6 -3.63 3.95 2.12
N ALA A 7 -3.33 3.56 3.36
CA ALA A 7 -3.40 2.17 3.79
C ALA A 7 -4.83 1.61 3.75
N ALA A 8 -5.82 2.46 4.04
CA ALA A 8 -7.23 2.11 4.12
C ALA A 8 -8.07 3.35 3.77
N ASP A 9 -9.23 3.14 3.15
CA ASP A 9 -10.14 4.25 2.82
C ASP A 9 -11.16 4.53 3.95
N ARG A 10 -11.98 5.56 3.79
CA ARG A 10 -13.00 5.99 4.74
C ARG A 10 -13.90 4.81 5.15
N GLY A 11 -14.02 4.61 6.47
CA GLY A 11 -14.82 3.52 7.03
C GLY A 11 -14.08 2.18 7.13
N GLN A 12 -12.86 2.07 6.61
CA GLN A 12 -12.01 0.89 6.78
C GLN A 12 -11.03 1.08 7.93
N ARG A 13 -10.60 -0.05 8.52
CA ARG A 13 -9.49 -0.09 9.50
C ARG A 13 -8.23 -0.57 8.79
N ALA A 14 -7.12 0.14 9.02
CA ALA A 14 -5.80 -0.38 8.68
C ALA A 14 -5.51 -1.62 9.56
N ALA A 15 -5.00 -2.67 8.94
CA ALA A 15 -4.62 -3.91 9.62
C ALA A 15 -3.18 -3.81 10.12
N ASN A 16 -2.97 -4.30 11.34
CA ASN A 16 -1.66 -4.50 11.93
C ASN A 16 -1.43 -5.99 12.12
N ASP A 17 -0.18 -6.41 11.96
CA ASP A 17 0.30 -7.70 12.42
C ASP A 17 0.64 -7.58 13.92
N PRO A 18 -0.14 -8.21 14.82
CA PRO A 18 0.08 -8.09 16.26
C PRO A 18 1.33 -8.83 16.75
N VAL A 19 1.83 -9.80 15.97
CA VAL A 19 3.03 -10.57 16.31
C VAL A 19 4.28 -9.77 15.98
N ARG A 20 4.28 -9.14 14.80
CA ARG A 20 5.43 -8.33 14.34
C ARG A 20 5.38 -6.88 14.82
N GLY A 21 4.23 -6.42 15.32
CA GLY A 21 4.04 -5.02 15.75
C GLY A 21 4.10 -4.03 14.58
N LEU A 22 3.70 -4.45 13.37
CA LEU A 22 3.83 -3.67 12.14
C LEU A 22 2.50 -3.50 11.42
N GLY A 23 2.29 -2.36 10.78
CA GLY A 23 1.18 -2.17 9.85
C GLY A 23 1.37 -3.05 8.60
N VAL A 24 0.35 -3.84 8.26
CA VAL A 24 0.39 -4.75 7.09
C VAL A 24 0.67 -3.97 5.80
N PHE A 25 0.07 -2.80 5.65
CA PHE A 25 0.33 -1.92 4.53
C PHE A 25 1.78 -1.47 4.46
N SER A 26 2.34 -1.00 5.57
CA SER A 26 3.71 -0.48 5.61
C SER A 26 4.73 -1.59 5.34
N ASP A 27 4.52 -2.79 5.88
CA ASP A 27 5.38 -3.95 5.61
C ASP A 27 5.40 -4.30 4.11
N ILE A 28 4.22 -4.34 3.48
CA ILE A 28 4.09 -4.57 2.04
C ILE A 28 4.74 -3.44 1.23
N LEU A 29 4.44 -2.17 1.55
CA LEU A 29 4.97 -1.02 0.84
C LEU A 29 6.49 -0.99 0.87
N LEU A 30 7.09 -1.22 2.04
CA LEU A 30 8.54 -1.26 2.21
C LEU A 30 9.18 -2.44 1.45
N HIS A 31 8.49 -3.59 1.40
CA HIS A 31 8.93 -4.73 0.62
C HIS A 31 8.95 -4.44 -0.89
N GLU A 32 7.87 -3.85 -1.42
CA GLU A 32 7.81 -3.49 -2.84
C GLU A 32 8.82 -2.39 -3.18
N LEU A 33 9.02 -1.40 -2.30
CA LEU A 33 10.05 -0.36 -2.48
C LEU A 33 11.47 -0.95 -2.52
N ALA A 34 11.76 -1.93 -1.67
CA ALA A 34 13.08 -2.58 -1.62
C ALA A 34 13.37 -3.43 -2.87
N ALA A 35 12.34 -3.85 -3.61
CA ALA A 35 12.49 -4.62 -4.85
C ALA A 35 12.77 -3.73 -6.08
N LEU A 36 12.58 -2.42 -5.96
CA LEU A 36 12.82 -1.49 -7.06
C LEU A 36 14.32 -1.18 -7.19
N PRO A 37 14.82 -1.01 -8.43
CA PRO A 37 16.17 -0.51 -8.62
C PRO A 37 16.30 0.87 -7.95
N GLY A 38 17.41 1.11 -7.25
CA GLY A 38 17.69 2.42 -6.67
C GLY A 38 17.67 3.51 -7.74
N GLY A 39 17.25 4.72 -7.38
CA GLY A 39 17.08 5.80 -8.35
C GLY A 39 16.08 6.87 -7.90
N PRO A 40 15.47 7.64 -8.82
CA PRO A 40 14.46 8.62 -8.48
C PRO A 40 13.24 7.97 -7.81
N ALA A 41 12.34 8.79 -7.26
CA ALA A 41 11.09 8.31 -6.70
C ALA A 41 10.34 7.41 -7.72
N PRO A 42 9.77 6.29 -7.26
CA PRO A 42 9.13 5.34 -8.16
C PRO A 42 7.89 5.92 -8.83
N ASP A 43 7.51 5.34 -9.96
CA ASP A 43 6.22 5.65 -10.57
C ASP A 43 5.09 5.28 -9.58
N PRO A 44 4.26 6.24 -9.15
CA PRO A 44 3.29 6.03 -8.09
C PRO A 44 2.19 5.02 -8.48
N GLU A 45 1.84 4.95 -9.77
CA GLU A 45 0.81 4.05 -10.28
C GLU A 45 1.33 2.61 -10.32
N ALA A 46 2.54 2.38 -10.84
CA ALA A 46 3.19 1.08 -10.82
C ALA A 46 3.42 0.57 -9.40
N LEU A 47 3.87 1.43 -8.47
CA LEU A 47 4.03 1.07 -7.07
C LEU A 47 2.70 0.71 -6.41
N PHE A 48 1.64 1.48 -6.68
CA PHE A 48 0.31 1.20 -6.15
C PHE A 48 -0.23 -0.14 -6.65
N GLU A 49 -0.09 -0.45 -7.94
CA GLU A 49 -0.50 -1.74 -8.50
C GLU A 49 0.25 -2.92 -7.86
N ALA A 50 1.56 -2.80 -7.64
CA ALA A 50 2.34 -3.83 -6.94
C ALA A 50 1.81 -4.09 -5.51
N VAL A 51 1.57 -3.02 -4.75
CA VAL A 51 1.00 -3.08 -3.39
C VAL A 51 -0.39 -3.71 -3.42
N ARG A 52 -1.27 -3.27 -4.33
CA ARG A 52 -2.63 -3.79 -4.47
C ARG A 52 -2.65 -5.28 -4.80
N ASN A 53 -1.82 -5.71 -5.74
CA ASN A 53 -1.67 -7.13 -6.10
C ASN A 53 -1.21 -8.00 -4.93
N ARG A 54 -0.42 -7.45 -3.99
CA ARG A 54 -0.04 -8.16 -2.76
C ARG A 54 -1.22 -8.28 -1.80
N PHE A 55 -2.02 -7.22 -1.65
CA PHE A 55 -3.24 -7.26 -0.85
C PHE A 55 -4.28 -8.25 -1.39
N ASP A 56 -4.48 -8.29 -2.72
CA ASP A 56 -5.43 -9.22 -3.34
C ASP A 56 -5.02 -10.69 -3.12
N ARG A 57 -3.72 -11.00 -3.21
CA ARG A 57 -3.18 -12.32 -2.86
C ARG A 57 -3.40 -12.69 -1.40
N LEU A 58 -3.27 -11.73 -0.48
CA LEU A 58 -3.51 -11.95 0.96
C LEU A 58 -5.00 -12.10 1.29
N ARG A 59 -5.88 -11.39 0.57
CA ARG A 59 -7.34 -11.45 0.75
C ARG A 59 -7.91 -12.80 0.33
N ALA A 60 -7.33 -13.43 -0.69
CA ALA A 60 -7.73 -14.77 -1.11
C ALA A 60 -7.58 -15.84 0.01
N GLY A 61 -6.79 -15.57 1.06
CA GLY A 61 -6.57 -16.48 2.18
C GLY A 61 -6.97 -15.95 3.57
N ALA A 62 -7.50 -14.72 3.69
CA ALA A 62 -7.82 -14.12 4.99
C ALA A 62 -9.02 -13.16 4.93
N SER A 63 -9.81 -13.11 6.01
CA SER A 63 -10.87 -12.11 6.21
C SER A 63 -10.28 -10.74 6.58
N ARG A 64 -9.56 -10.12 5.64
CA ARG A 64 -9.05 -8.75 5.77
C ARG A 64 -9.86 -7.85 4.85
N THR A 65 -10.43 -6.78 5.40
CA THR A 65 -11.28 -5.82 4.68
C THR A 65 -10.54 -4.55 4.25
N GLN A 66 -9.27 -4.41 4.65
CA GLN A 66 -8.42 -3.29 4.29
C GLN A 66 -8.16 -3.27 2.77
N LEU A 67 -8.39 -2.13 2.12
CA LEU A 67 -8.04 -1.87 0.73
C LEU A 67 -7.19 -0.60 0.62
N PRO A 68 -5.95 -0.69 0.13
CA PRO A 68 -5.14 0.50 -0.11
C PRO A 68 -5.68 1.30 -1.30
N THR A 69 -5.50 2.63 -1.26
CA THR A 69 -5.91 3.55 -2.35
C THR A 69 -4.81 4.53 -2.72
N LEU A 70 -4.84 5.01 -3.97
CA LEU A 70 -3.95 6.05 -4.49
C LEU A 70 -4.77 7.31 -4.81
N GLN A 71 -4.34 8.45 -4.28
CA GLN A 71 -4.90 9.76 -4.58
C GLN A 71 -3.86 10.64 -5.28
N LEU A 72 -4.24 11.25 -6.40
CA LEU A 72 -3.39 12.14 -7.19
C LEU A 72 -3.85 13.59 -7.00
N HIS A 73 -3.05 14.39 -6.30
CA HIS A 73 -3.34 15.80 -6.02
C HIS A 73 -2.52 16.71 -6.93
N ARG A 74 -3.20 17.59 -7.66
CA ARG A 74 -2.58 18.72 -8.37
C ARG A 74 -2.90 20.00 -7.60
N PRO A 75 -1.90 20.84 -7.24
CA PRO A 75 -2.19 22.16 -6.74
C PRO A 75 -2.93 22.95 -7.82
N GLY A 76 -4.04 23.59 -7.43
CA GLY A 76 -4.82 24.49 -8.28
C GLY A 76 -4.17 25.86 -8.39
#